data_AF-A0A5R8NHY7-F1
#
_entry.id   AF-A0A5R8NHY7-F1
#
_cell.length_a   1.000
_cell.length_b   1.000
_cell.length_c   1.000
_cell.angle_alpha   90.00
_cell.angle_beta   90.00
_cell.angle_gamma   90.00
#
_symmetry.space_group_name_H-M   'P 1'
#
loop_
_entity.id
_entity.type
_entity.pdbx_description
1 polymer ?
#
loop_
_entity_poly.entity_id
_entity_poly.type
_entity_poly.pdbx_seq_one_letter_code
_entity_poly.pdbx_strand_id
1 'polypeptide(L)'
;MFGPHVAWLLERSWAAVTQRILGAAQDRTYRSRFRMEACWGSPWADVSPARVCSSAERSGSVRLGQLWSAVAGACGPWWPGDGVCVVTERPRLLATELVNDTFDEVRLHSADGPAVRYADGWELYFWHGTQVPGWVVTAPTAEAIDRETNIEVRRCAIESLGWPAYLEEAGTQLIATAPDPGNHGFELMLYDAPRNQRVLVAVNGSVERDGTRRRYGLPVPGYFTDPVDAAAWTYGLTGAQYTQLLHRT
;
A
#
# COMPACT_ATOMS: atom_id res chain seq x y z
N MET A 1 -13.29 9.78 -28.11
CA MET A 1 -13.25 10.72 -26.96
C MET A 1 -12.82 10.05 -25.64
N PHE A 2 -12.19 8.86 -25.66
CA PHE A 2 -11.78 8.11 -24.45
C PHE A 2 -10.26 7.95 -24.27
N GLY A 3 -9.45 8.21 -25.31
CA GLY A 3 -7.99 8.06 -25.26
C GLY A 3 -7.25 8.95 -24.24
N PRO A 4 -7.64 10.23 -24.03
CA PRO A 4 -6.94 11.10 -23.07
C PRO A 4 -7.11 10.68 -21.61
N HIS A 5 -8.28 10.13 -21.23
CA HIS A 5 -8.54 9.70 -19.85
C HIS A 5 -7.80 8.41 -19.49
N VAL A 6 -7.70 7.46 -20.43
CA VAL A 6 -6.96 6.20 -20.21
C VAL A 6 -5.45 6.44 -20.14
N ALA A 7 -4.90 7.28 -21.00
CA ALA A 7 -3.49 7.66 -20.96
C ALA A 7 -3.16 8.39 -19.65
N TRP A 8 -3.96 9.37 -19.25
CA TRP A 8 -3.76 10.14 -18.03
C TRP A 8 -3.80 9.29 -16.74
N LEU A 9 -4.70 8.30 -16.66
CA LEU A 9 -4.75 7.36 -15.54
C LEU A 9 -3.53 6.45 -15.50
N LEU A 10 -3.08 5.92 -16.66
CA LEU A 10 -1.87 5.10 -16.76
C LEU A 10 -0.60 5.91 -16.41
N GLU A 11 -0.56 7.20 -16.75
CA GLU A 11 0.54 8.13 -16.47
C GLU A 11 0.73 8.36 -14.97
N ARG A 12 -0.35 8.67 -14.24
CA ARG A 12 -0.31 8.85 -12.77
C ARG A 12 -0.04 7.55 -12.03
N SER A 13 -0.66 6.47 -12.50
CA SER A 13 -0.39 5.13 -11.99
C SER A 13 1.09 4.82 -12.09
N TRP A 14 1.70 5.08 -13.25
CA TRP A 14 3.12 4.80 -13.43
C TRP A 14 4.02 5.71 -12.60
N ALA A 15 3.78 7.01 -12.52
CA ALA A 15 4.61 7.90 -11.70
C ALA A 15 4.58 7.50 -10.22
N ALA A 16 3.41 7.11 -9.69
CA ALA A 16 3.24 6.69 -8.30
C ALA A 16 3.91 5.34 -7.99
N VAL A 17 3.98 4.43 -8.97
CA VAL A 17 4.47 3.04 -8.75
C VAL A 17 5.89 2.78 -9.26
N THR A 18 6.39 3.58 -10.20
CA THR A 18 7.71 3.45 -10.85
C THR A 18 8.85 3.44 -9.85
N GLN A 19 8.88 4.43 -8.96
CA GLN A 19 9.97 4.57 -7.98
C GLN A 19 10.08 3.35 -7.07
N ARG A 20 8.95 2.69 -6.79
CA ARG A 20 8.91 1.49 -5.95
C ARG A 20 9.42 0.26 -6.70
N ILE A 21 9.05 0.12 -7.97
CA ILE A 21 9.55 -0.97 -8.83
C ILE A 21 11.06 -0.83 -9.06
N LEU A 22 11.54 0.39 -9.33
CA LEU A 22 12.97 0.65 -9.48
C LEU A 22 13.74 0.43 -8.17
N GLY A 23 13.20 0.86 -7.04
CA GLY A 23 13.80 0.62 -5.72
C GLY A 23 13.91 -0.87 -5.39
N ALA A 24 12.92 -1.68 -5.79
CA ALA A 24 12.94 -3.14 -5.64
C ALA A 24 14.03 -3.83 -6.47
N ALA A 25 14.34 -3.29 -7.65
CA ALA A 25 15.34 -3.83 -8.56
C ALA A 25 16.79 -3.49 -8.16
N GLN A 26 17.00 -2.56 -7.22
CA GLN A 26 18.33 -2.10 -6.86
C GLN A 26 19.06 -3.06 -5.90
N ASP A 27 20.19 -3.60 -6.36
CA ASP A 27 21.28 -4.05 -5.49
C ASP A 27 21.93 -2.82 -4.80
N ARG A 28 22.42 -2.99 -3.57
CA ARG A 28 22.96 -1.94 -2.66
C ARG A 28 24.12 -1.11 -3.24
N THR A 29 24.63 -1.51 -4.41
CA THR A 29 25.76 -0.91 -5.13
C THR A 29 25.41 0.38 -5.88
N TYR A 30 24.14 0.67 -6.18
CA TYR A 30 23.75 1.87 -6.95
C TYR A 30 23.38 3.08 -6.07
N ARG A 31 24.27 3.46 -5.15
CA ARG A 31 24.16 4.69 -4.33
C ARG A 31 24.68 5.94 -5.06
N SER A 32 24.27 6.20 -6.31
CA SER A 32 24.58 7.49 -6.94
C SER A 32 23.40 8.45 -6.81
N ARG A 33 23.52 9.37 -5.85
CA ARG A 33 22.92 10.72 -5.83
C ARG A 33 21.78 10.94 -6.84
N PHE A 34 20.59 10.45 -6.51
CA PHE A 34 19.36 10.80 -7.22
C PHE A 34 18.98 12.25 -6.87
N ARG A 35 19.59 13.21 -7.57
CA ARG A 35 19.19 14.62 -7.50
C ARG A 35 17.81 14.79 -8.11
N MET A 36 16.98 15.58 -7.45
CA MET A 36 15.73 16.18 -7.93
C MET A 36 15.83 16.96 -9.26
N GLU A 37 17.02 17.06 -9.86
CA GLU A 37 17.25 17.74 -11.15
C GLU A 37 16.94 16.84 -12.36
N ALA A 38 16.82 15.52 -12.15
CA ALA A 38 16.23 14.60 -13.13
C ALA A 38 14.75 14.41 -12.77
N CYS A 39 13.88 15.21 -13.39
CA CYS A 39 12.45 14.98 -13.36
C CYS A 39 12.15 13.61 -13.99
N TRP A 40 12.07 12.56 -13.16
CA TRP A 40 11.58 11.26 -13.57
C TRP A 40 10.06 11.31 -13.73
N GLY A 41 9.59 12.07 -14.71
CA GLY A 41 8.31 11.80 -15.33
C GLY A 41 8.44 10.43 -16.00
N SER A 42 7.42 9.58 -15.85
CA SER A 42 7.23 8.52 -16.82
C SER A 42 7.30 9.18 -18.21
N PRO A 43 8.00 8.64 -19.22
CA PRO A 43 7.87 9.13 -20.58
C PRO A 43 6.39 9.23 -20.96
N TRP A 44 5.50 8.44 -20.37
CA TRP A 44 4.07 8.60 -20.59
C TRP A 44 3.52 9.95 -20.08
N ALA A 45 3.96 10.48 -18.93
CA ALA A 45 3.49 11.76 -18.38
C ALA A 45 3.92 12.97 -19.23
N ASP A 46 5.07 12.87 -19.91
CA ASP A 46 5.64 13.93 -20.75
C ASP A 46 5.46 13.68 -22.26
N VAL A 47 5.16 12.44 -22.66
CA VAL A 47 5.14 11.93 -24.05
C VAL A 47 3.79 11.27 -24.34
N SER A 48 2.69 11.81 -23.82
CA SER A 48 1.37 11.52 -24.40
C SER A 48 1.44 11.86 -25.90
N PRO A 49 1.11 10.94 -26.83
CA PRO A 49 1.20 11.21 -28.26
C PRO A 49 0.49 12.50 -28.69
N ALA A 50 -0.57 12.88 -27.96
CA ALA A 50 -1.32 14.11 -28.17
C ALA A 50 -0.60 15.39 -27.70
N ARG A 51 0.27 15.30 -26.68
CA ARG A 51 1.06 16.45 -26.16
C ARG A 51 2.36 16.64 -26.94
N VAL A 52 3.00 15.57 -27.38
CA VAL A 52 4.21 15.63 -28.23
C VAL A 52 3.91 16.31 -29.56
N CYS A 53 2.77 16.00 -30.19
CA CYS A 53 2.40 16.63 -31.45
C CYS A 53 2.14 18.14 -31.32
N SER A 54 1.63 18.63 -30.19
CA SER A 54 1.29 20.06 -30.04
C SER A 54 2.47 20.94 -29.59
N SER A 55 3.47 20.39 -28.91
CA SER A 55 4.68 21.14 -28.51
C SER A 55 5.82 21.05 -29.53
N ALA A 56 5.89 19.96 -30.31
CA ALA A 56 6.98 19.73 -31.25
C ALA A 56 6.90 20.56 -32.55
N GLU A 57 5.75 21.19 -32.83
CA GLU A 57 5.61 22.09 -33.99
C GLU A 57 6.42 23.40 -33.86
N ARG A 58 6.95 23.74 -32.67
CA ARG A 58 7.65 25.04 -32.43
C ARG A 58 9.17 24.97 -32.32
N SER A 59 9.78 23.80 -32.29
CA SER A 59 11.23 23.64 -32.18
C SER A 59 11.62 22.30 -32.80
N GLY A 60 12.82 22.15 -33.38
CA GLY A 60 13.29 20.96 -34.14
C GLY A 60 13.37 19.61 -33.39
N SER A 61 12.52 19.40 -32.39
CA SER A 61 12.44 18.27 -31.47
C SER A 61 11.46 17.16 -31.90
N VAL A 62 10.81 17.30 -33.08
CA VAL A 62 9.84 16.29 -33.60
C VAL A 62 10.48 14.90 -33.71
N ARG A 63 11.72 14.81 -34.21
CA ARG A 63 12.43 13.53 -34.36
C ARG A 63 12.73 12.87 -33.02
N LEU A 64 13.12 13.65 -32.01
CA LEU A 64 13.40 13.12 -30.68
C LEU A 64 12.11 12.58 -30.02
N GLY A 65 11.02 13.33 -30.12
CA GLY A 65 9.70 12.89 -29.66
C GLY A 65 9.21 11.62 -30.37
N GLN A 66 9.43 11.49 -31.68
CA GLN A 66 9.11 10.27 -32.44
C GLN A 66 9.95 9.08 -31.97
N LEU A 67 11.25 9.25 -31.74
CA LEU A 67 12.13 8.20 -31.24
C LEU A 67 11.72 7.75 -29.83
N TRP A 68 11.38 8.69 -28.94
CA TRP A 68 10.90 8.38 -27.60
C TRP A 68 9.56 7.65 -27.62
N SER A 69 8.63 8.07 -28.49
CA SER A 69 7.35 7.39 -28.70
C SER A 69 7.55 5.97 -29.25
N ALA A 70 8.49 5.77 -30.17
CA ALA A 70 8.83 4.45 -30.71
C ALA A 70 9.37 3.51 -29.61
N VAL A 71 10.27 4.01 -28.74
CA VAL A 71 10.78 3.24 -27.60
C VAL A 71 9.66 2.91 -26.61
N ALA A 72 8.86 3.90 -26.21
CA ALA A 72 7.70 3.68 -25.34
C ALA A 72 6.68 2.70 -25.94
N GLY A 73 6.52 2.70 -27.27
CA GLY A 73 5.70 1.77 -28.03
C GLY A 73 6.28 0.34 -28.14
N ALA A 74 7.60 0.18 -28.00
CA ALA A 74 8.28 -1.11 -28.07
C ALA A 74 8.46 -1.80 -26.72
N CYS A 75 8.64 -1.04 -25.63
CA CYS A 75 8.93 -1.58 -24.30
C CYS A 75 7.95 -1.07 -23.21
N GLY A 76 8.21 -1.47 -21.97
CA GLY A 76 7.61 -0.87 -20.78
C GLY A 76 8.26 0.47 -20.45
N PRO A 77 8.18 0.93 -19.21
CA PRO A 77 8.89 2.12 -18.77
C PRO A 77 10.40 2.04 -19.02
N TRP A 78 10.99 3.19 -19.33
CA TRP A 78 12.42 3.34 -19.55
C TRP A 78 12.91 4.68 -19.00
N TRP A 79 14.19 4.71 -18.63
CA TRP A 79 14.82 5.78 -17.87
C TRP A 79 16.20 6.09 -18.45
N PRO A 80 16.31 7.10 -19.32
CA PRO A 80 17.60 7.52 -19.84
C PRO A 80 18.36 8.32 -18.78
N GLY A 81 19.65 8.04 -18.63
CA GLY A 81 20.62 8.82 -17.89
C GLY A 81 21.88 9.05 -18.72
N ASP A 82 22.85 9.76 -18.15
CA ASP A 82 24.14 10.01 -18.82
C ASP A 82 24.93 8.71 -18.97
N GLY A 83 25.01 8.20 -20.20
CA GLY A 83 25.77 6.99 -20.54
C GLY A 83 25.11 5.66 -20.14
N VAL A 84 23.92 5.69 -19.53
CA VAL A 84 23.16 4.49 -19.13
C VAL A 84 21.67 4.70 -19.38
N CYS A 85 20.98 3.67 -19.87
CA CYS A 85 19.53 3.69 -20.03
C CYS A 85 18.96 2.40 -19.44
N VAL A 86 18.05 2.53 -18.47
CA VAL A 86 17.33 1.38 -17.91
C VAL A 86 16.06 1.20 -18.72
N VAL A 87 15.84 0.00 -19.25
CA VAL A 87 14.64 -0.35 -20.02
C VAL A 87 14.00 -1.57 -19.39
N THR A 88 12.68 -1.55 -19.24
CA THR A 88 11.93 -2.71 -18.75
C THR A 88 10.98 -3.20 -19.82
N GLU A 89 10.68 -4.50 -19.82
CA GLU A 89 9.52 -5.01 -20.55
C GLU A 89 8.22 -4.46 -19.94
N ARG A 90 7.10 -4.60 -20.66
CA ARG A 90 5.79 -4.28 -20.06
C ARG A 90 5.42 -5.34 -19.03
N PRO A 91 5.05 -4.95 -17.80
CA PRO A 91 4.42 -5.89 -16.88
C PRO A 91 3.18 -6.50 -17.55
N ARG A 92 3.03 -7.82 -17.41
CA ARG A 92 1.80 -8.54 -17.79
C ARG A 92 0.68 -8.35 -16.77
N LEU A 93 1.03 -7.99 -15.55
CA LEU A 93 0.09 -7.64 -14.49
C LEU A 93 0.58 -6.41 -13.76
N LEU A 94 -0.35 -5.48 -13.52
CA LEU A 94 -0.19 -4.32 -12.67
C LEU A 94 -1.48 -4.15 -11.87
N ALA A 95 -1.45 -4.51 -10.59
CA ALA A 95 -2.58 -4.36 -9.68
C ALA A 95 -2.38 -3.14 -8.79
N THR A 96 -3.42 -2.31 -8.69
CA THR A 96 -3.39 -1.04 -7.99
C THR A 96 -4.69 -0.80 -7.26
N GLU A 97 -4.64 0.06 -6.25
CA GLU A 97 -5.82 0.62 -5.59
C GLU A 97 -5.76 2.15 -5.57
N LEU A 98 -6.90 2.80 -5.37
CA LEU A 98 -7.00 4.25 -5.25
C LEU A 98 -6.57 4.73 -3.84
N VAL A 99 -5.78 5.81 -3.80
CA VAL A 99 -5.31 6.49 -2.58
C VAL A 99 -6.31 7.57 -2.13
N ASN A 100 -6.86 8.36 -3.06
CA ASN A 100 -7.83 9.43 -2.78
C ASN A 100 -8.82 9.65 -3.95
N ASP A 101 -10.01 10.22 -3.66
CA ASP A 101 -11.11 10.46 -4.63
C ASP A 101 -10.86 11.75 -5.43
N THR A 102 -10.04 12.63 -4.87
CA THR A 102 -9.89 13.99 -5.39
C THR A 102 -8.95 14.04 -6.59
N PHE A 103 -8.03 13.08 -6.70
CA PHE A 103 -6.96 13.13 -7.70
C PHE A 103 -6.72 11.82 -8.46
N ASP A 104 -7.60 10.80 -8.37
CA ASP A 104 -7.39 9.50 -9.03
C ASP A 104 -5.97 8.94 -8.82
N GLU A 105 -5.38 9.25 -7.66
CA GLU A 105 -4.04 8.77 -7.31
C GLU A 105 -4.14 7.29 -6.97
N VAL A 106 -3.26 6.47 -7.54
CA VAL A 106 -3.23 5.03 -7.25
C VAL A 106 -1.89 4.60 -6.67
N ARG A 107 -1.88 3.48 -5.96
CA ARG A 107 -0.68 2.81 -5.46
C ARG A 107 -0.73 1.32 -5.76
N LEU A 108 0.43 0.65 -5.79
CA LEU A 108 0.49 -0.80 -5.97
C LEU A 108 -0.16 -1.51 -4.78
N HIS A 109 -1.05 -2.44 -5.09
CA HIS A 109 -1.67 -3.29 -4.09
C HIS A 109 -2.28 -4.52 -4.77
N SER A 110 -2.15 -5.68 -4.14
CA SER A 110 -2.98 -6.85 -4.40
C SER A 110 -3.11 -7.69 -3.12
N ALA A 111 -4.31 -8.14 -2.81
CA ALA A 111 -4.58 -9.05 -1.70
C ALA A 111 -4.54 -10.53 -2.09
N ASP A 112 -4.55 -10.85 -3.39
CA ASP A 112 -4.70 -12.22 -3.90
C ASP A 112 -3.43 -12.73 -4.62
N GLY A 113 -2.37 -11.92 -4.69
CA GLY A 113 -1.15 -12.28 -5.42
C GLY A 113 -0.16 -11.14 -5.60
N PRO A 114 0.75 -11.22 -6.58
CA PRO A 114 1.67 -10.13 -6.85
C PRO A 114 0.93 -8.92 -7.39
N ALA A 115 1.41 -7.73 -7.03
CA ALA A 115 0.92 -6.48 -7.61
C ALA A 115 1.60 -6.16 -8.96
N VAL A 116 2.76 -6.77 -9.24
CA VAL A 116 3.46 -6.63 -10.52
C VAL A 116 3.94 -8.00 -10.98
N ARG A 117 3.71 -8.35 -12.24
CA ARG A 117 4.28 -9.55 -12.87
C ARG A 117 4.81 -9.24 -14.26
N TYR A 118 6.03 -9.66 -14.56
CA TYR A 118 6.66 -9.53 -15.88
C TYR A 118 6.52 -10.81 -16.70
N ALA A 119 6.84 -10.74 -18.00
CA ALA A 119 6.68 -11.85 -18.93
C ALA A 119 7.63 -13.03 -18.64
N ASP A 120 8.77 -12.75 -18.04
CA ASP A 120 9.79 -13.71 -17.58
C ASP A 120 9.43 -14.39 -16.25
N GLY A 121 8.31 -14.01 -15.62
CA GLY A 121 7.86 -14.54 -14.35
C GLY A 121 8.41 -13.79 -13.13
N TRP A 122 9.12 -12.67 -13.30
CA TRP A 122 9.51 -11.84 -12.17
C TRP A 122 8.29 -11.16 -11.55
N GLU A 123 8.15 -11.28 -10.23
CA GLU A 123 6.98 -10.85 -9.46
C GLU A 123 7.37 -9.92 -8.32
N LEU A 124 6.54 -8.90 -8.07
CA LEU A 124 6.65 -8.02 -6.92
C LEU A 124 5.31 -7.94 -6.18
N TYR A 125 5.38 -8.01 -4.85
CA TYR A 125 4.22 -8.03 -3.97
C TYR A 125 4.14 -6.71 -3.21
N PHE A 126 2.92 -6.16 -3.15
CA PHE A 126 2.67 -4.88 -2.51
C PHE A 126 1.36 -4.93 -1.71
N TRP A 127 1.45 -4.46 -0.46
CA TRP A 127 0.32 -4.29 0.44
C TRP A 127 0.11 -2.81 0.71
N HIS A 128 -0.98 -2.24 0.20
CA HIS A 128 -1.30 -0.83 0.35
C HIS A 128 -0.13 0.13 0.04
N GLY A 129 0.61 -0.13 -1.05
CA GLY A 129 1.78 0.63 -1.48
C GLY A 129 3.11 0.28 -0.79
N THR A 130 3.08 -0.58 0.22
CA THR A 130 4.27 -1.10 0.90
C THR A 130 4.76 -2.34 0.17
N GLN A 131 6.02 -2.37 -0.27
CA GLN A 131 6.59 -3.58 -0.86
C GLN A 131 6.79 -4.62 0.24
N VAL A 132 6.31 -5.84 0.00
CA VAL A 132 6.37 -6.94 0.96
C VAL A 132 6.90 -8.22 0.29
N PRO A 133 7.44 -9.17 1.05
CA PRO A 133 7.70 -10.52 0.55
C PRO A 133 6.40 -11.21 0.13
N GLY A 134 6.47 -12.16 -0.81
CA GLY A 134 5.28 -12.86 -1.31
C GLY A 134 4.47 -13.59 -0.24
N TRP A 135 5.14 -14.14 0.79
CA TRP A 135 4.48 -14.87 1.88
C TRP A 135 3.45 -14.02 2.63
N VAL A 136 3.64 -12.68 2.67
CA VAL A 136 2.71 -11.76 3.32
C VAL A 136 1.32 -11.83 2.71
N VAL A 137 1.24 -12.02 1.39
CA VAL A 137 -0.02 -12.03 0.64
C VAL A 137 -0.52 -13.46 0.44
N THR A 138 0.37 -14.39 0.13
CA THR A 138 -0.05 -15.73 -0.33
C THR A 138 -0.28 -16.73 0.79
N ALA A 139 0.44 -16.61 1.90
CA ALA A 139 0.36 -17.55 3.02
C ALA A 139 0.95 -16.94 4.31
N PRO A 140 0.36 -15.85 4.85
CA PRO A 140 0.81 -15.29 6.11
C PRO A 140 0.48 -16.26 7.25
N THR A 141 1.39 -16.38 8.23
CA THR A 141 1.22 -17.19 9.44
C THR A 141 1.78 -16.42 10.62
N ALA A 142 1.25 -16.65 11.84
CA ALA A 142 1.79 -15.98 13.03
C ALA A 142 3.29 -16.26 13.24
N GLU A 143 3.74 -17.48 12.97
CA GLU A 143 5.16 -17.86 13.09
C GLU A 143 6.08 -17.07 12.14
N ALA A 144 5.66 -16.87 10.89
CA ALA A 144 6.41 -16.05 9.94
C ALA A 144 6.39 -14.56 10.33
N ILE A 145 5.25 -14.07 10.81
CA ILE A 145 5.06 -12.71 11.30
C ILE A 145 5.99 -12.42 12.49
N ASP A 146 6.07 -13.33 13.46
CA ASP A 146 6.91 -13.16 14.66
C ASP A 146 8.42 -13.14 14.34
N ARG A 147 8.83 -13.85 13.29
CA ARG A 147 10.22 -13.86 12.79
C ARG A 147 10.57 -12.63 11.97
N GLU A 148 9.58 -11.92 11.42
CA GLU A 148 9.82 -10.74 10.59
C GLU A 148 10.31 -9.58 11.45
N THR A 149 11.49 -9.05 11.08
CA THR A 149 12.15 -7.98 11.82
C THR A 149 11.72 -6.60 11.35
N ASN A 150 11.30 -6.48 10.09
CA ASN A 150 10.79 -5.23 9.56
C ASN A 150 9.36 -4.99 10.06
N ILE A 151 9.20 -3.99 10.92
CA ILE A 151 7.94 -3.64 11.57
C ILE A 151 6.83 -3.34 10.54
N GLU A 152 7.16 -2.69 9.42
CA GLU A 152 6.16 -2.36 8.39
C GLU A 152 5.68 -3.62 7.65
N VAL A 153 6.59 -4.55 7.33
CA VAL A 153 6.23 -5.83 6.72
C VAL A 153 5.40 -6.67 7.69
N ARG A 154 5.80 -6.69 8.96
CA ARG A 154 5.04 -7.37 10.02
C ARG A 154 3.63 -6.80 10.16
N ARG A 155 3.46 -5.47 10.11
CA ARG A 155 2.14 -4.83 10.12
C ARG A 155 1.29 -5.26 8.92
N CYS A 156 1.86 -5.23 7.72
CA CYS A 156 1.16 -5.67 6.51
C CYS A 156 0.74 -7.14 6.59
N ALA A 157 1.58 -8.01 7.15
CA ALA A 157 1.28 -9.42 7.31
C ALA A 157 0.18 -9.71 8.34
N ILE A 158 0.17 -8.99 9.48
CA ILE A 158 -0.94 -9.07 10.43
C ILE A 158 -2.24 -8.55 9.81
N GLU A 159 -2.18 -7.50 8.99
CA GLU A 159 -3.35 -6.99 8.28
C GLU A 159 -3.87 -7.99 7.24
N SER A 160 -2.98 -8.63 6.48
CA SER A 160 -3.33 -9.65 5.49
C SER A 160 -3.89 -10.93 6.11
N LEU A 161 -3.34 -11.39 7.24
CA LEU A 161 -3.85 -12.55 7.99
C LEU A 161 -5.13 -12.21 8.77
N GLY A 162 -5.20 -10.98 9.28
CA GLY A 162 -6.21 -10.51 10.21
C GLY A 162 -5.79 -10.65 11.67
N TRP A 163 -6.06 -9.61 12.47
CA TRP A 163 -5.70 -9.56 13.89
C TRP A 163 -6.18 -10.75 14.73
N PRO A 164 -7.46 -11.17 14.66
CA PRO A 164 -7.91 -12.34 15.43
C PRO A 164 -7.16 -13.62 15.06
N ALA A 165 -7.03 -13.92 13.76
CA ALA A 165 -6.32 -15.12 13.29
C ALA A 165 -4.84 -15.11 13.73
N TYR A 166 -4.16 -13.97 13.57
CA TYR A 166 -2.78 -13.81 14.06
C TYR A 166 -2.66 -14.07 15.57
N LEU A 167 -3.53 -13.48 16.38
CA LEU A 167 -3.50 -13.58 17.83
C LEU A 167 -3.82 -15.00 18.31
N GLU A 168 -4.78 -15.66 17.68
CA GLU A 168 -5.13 -17.05 17.97
C GLU A 168 -4.00 -18.02 17.58
N GLU A 169 -3.41 -17.87 16.38
CA GLU A 169 -2.27 -18.67 15.92
C GLU A 169 -1.01 -18.45 16.79
N ALA A 170 -0.81 -17.23 17.28
CA ALA A 170 0.27 -16.90 18.22
C ALA A 170 0.03 -17.46 19.64
N GLY A 171 -1.10 -18.15 19.87
CA GLY A 171 -1.44 -18.75 21.16
C GLY A 171 -1.86 -17.73 22.22
N THR A 172 -2.30 -16.54 21.81
CA THR A 172 -2.82 -15.54 22.75
C THR A 172 -4.26 -15.85 23.11
N GLN A 173 -4.61 -15.64 24.38
CA GLN A 173 -5.95 -15.95 24.88
C GLN A 173 -6.88 -14.75 24.70
N LEU A 174 -8.05 -14.97 24.09
CA LEU A 174 -9.14 -14.00 24.13
C LEU A 174 -9.71 -13.91 25.55
N ILE A 175 -9.68 -12.72 26.13
CA ILE A 175 -10.13 -12.45 27.50
C ILE A 175 -11.62 -12.11 27.51
N ALA A 176 -12.03 -11.19 26.65
CA ALA A 176 -13.40 -10.68 26.61
C ALA A 176 -13.71 -10.07 25.24
N THR A 177 -15.00 -10.04 24.91
CA THR A 177 -15.56 -9.30 23.78
C THR A 177 -16.68 -8.39 24.26
N ALA A 178 -16.89 -7.28 23.56
CA ALA A 178 -17.99 -6.36 23.82
C ALA A 178 -18.41 -5.63 22.54
N PRO A 179 -19.68 -5.25 22.37
CA PRO A 179 -20.06 -4.30 21.30
C PRO A 179 -19.27 -3.00 21.44
N ASP A 180 -18.87 -2.40 20.32
CA ASP A 180 -18.19 -1.10 20.33
C ASP A 180 -19.23 0.04 20.39
N PRO A 181 -19.39 0.77 21.51
CA PRO A 181 -20.36 1.85 21.61
C PRO A 181 -20.09 2.97 20.60
N GLY A 182 -18.81 3.26 20.32
CA GLY A 182 -18.41 4.29 19.35
C GLY A 182 -18.45 3.82 17.89
N ASN A 183 -18.76 2.54 17.65
CA ASN A 183 -18.79 1.94 16.31
C ASN A 183 -19.85 0.84 16.19
N HIS A 184 -21.13 1.25 16.16
CA HIS A 184 -22.27 0.34 16.13
C HIS A 184 -22.17 -0.74 15.03
N GLY A 185 -22.49 -1.99 15.41
CA GLY A 185 -22.42 -3.15 14.53
C GLY A 185 -21.06 -3.85 14.51
N PHE A 186 -20.06 -3.32 15.23
CA PHE A 186 -18.75 -3.93 15.39
C PHE A 186 -18.46 -4.29 16.85
N GLU A 187 -17.54 -5.22 17.04
CA GLU A 187 -17.11 -5.71 18.35
C GLU A 187 -15.67 -5.29 18.65
N LEU A 188 -15.43 -5.06 19.93
CA LEU A 188 -14.11 -4.97 20.55
C LEU A 188 -13.74 -6.36 21.06
N MET A 189 -12.49 -6.75 20.86
CA MET A 189 -11.95 -8.01 21.37
C MET A 189 -10.67 -7.73 22.16
N LEU A 190 -10.58 -8.20 23.39
CA LEU A 190 -9.43 -7.99 24.25
C LEU A 190 -8.66 -9.30 24.41
N TYR A 191 -7.40 -9.31 23.98
CA TYR A 191 -6.52 -10.47 24.08
C TYR A 191 -5.44 -10.26 25.14
N ASP A 192 -5.01 -11.36 25.75
CA ASP A 192 -3.84 -11.40 26.62
C ASP A 192 -2.56 -11.13 25.82
N ALA A 193 -1.57 -10.51 26.47
CA ALA A 193 -0.25 -10.28 25.90
C ALA A 193 0.83 -10.31 27.00
N PRO A 194 2.08 -10.69 26.66
CA PRO A 194 3.17 -10.73 27.62
C PRO A 194 3.44 -9.37 28.30
N ARG A 195 4.16 -9.41 29.43
CA ARG A 195 4.62 -8.21 30.18
C ARG A 195 3.50 -7.33 30.73
N ASN A 196 2.43 -7.94 31.22
CA ASN A 196 1.27 -7.24 31.78
C ASN A 196 0.70 -6.22 30.78
N GLN A 197 0.50 -6.67 29.53
CA GLN A 197 -0.15 -5.93 28.46
C GLN A 197 -1.39 -6.68 27.99
N ARG A 198 -2.23 -6.01 27.21
CA ARG A 198 -3.30 -6.61 26.40
C ARG A 198 -3.21 -6.06 24.98
N VAL A 199 -3.84 -6.78 24.05
CA VAL A 199 -4.10 -6.27 22.71
C VAL A 199 -5.60 -6.08 22.56
N LEU A 200 -6.03 -4.83 22.41
CA LEU A 200 -7.39 -4.49 22.03
C LEU A 200 -7.50 -4.51 20.51
N VAL A 201 -8.27 -5.45 19.96
CA VAL A 201 -8.64 -5.46 18.56
C VAL A 201 -9.91 -4.64 18.38
N ALA A 202 -9.83 -3.60 17.56
CA ALA A 202 -10.94 -2.71 17.23
C ALA A 202 -11.08 -2.54 15.71
N VAL A 203 -12.30 -2.31 15.24
CA VAL A 203 -12.58 -1.98 13.84
C VAL A 203 -12.57 -0.46 13.67
N ASN A 204 -12.01 0.00 12.56
CA ASN A 204 -12.00 1.42 12.23
C ASN A 204 -13.43 2.00 12.16
N GLY A 205 -13.60 3.25 12.59
CA GLY A 205 -14.87 3.97 12.46
C GLY A 205 -15.16 4.35 11.01
N SER A 206 -14.12 4.76 10.29
CA SER A 206 -14.22 5.11 8.88
C SER A 206 -14.27 3.85 7.99
N VAL A 207 -15.12 3.90 6.96
CA VAL A 207 -15.22 2.88 5.92
C VAL A 207 -14.09 3.11 4.92
N GLU A 208 -13.34 2.05 4.60
CA GLU A 208 -12.39 2.08 3.50
C GLU A 208 -13.13 2.20 2.17
N ARG A 209 -12.45 2.65 1.11
CA ARG A 209 -13.10 2.94 -0.18
C ARG A 209 -13.75 1.72 -0.84
N ASP A 210 -13.19 0.54 -0.61
CA ASP A 210 -13.71 -0.74 -1.07
C ASP A 210 -14.94 -1.21 -0.26
N GLY A 211 -15.42 -0.40 0.67
CA GLY A 211 -16.54 -0.71 1.56
C GLY A 211 -16.15 -1.56 2.76
N THR A 212 -14.89 -1.98 2.85
CA THR A 212 -14.40 -2.76 3.99
C THR A 212 -14.06 -1.86 5.17
N ARG A 213 -13.80 -2.47 6.33
CA ARG A 213 -13.25 -1.77 7.49
C ARG A 213 -12.08 -2.54 8.04
N ARG A 214 -10.98 -1.85 8.24
CA ARG A 214 -9.76 -2.45 8.80
C ARG A 214 -9.91 -2.70 10.29
N ARG A 215 -9.27 -3.78 10.74
CA ARG A 215 -9.06 -4.09 12.16
C ARG A 215 -7.67 -3.66 12.58
N TYR A 216 -7.56 -3.14 13.80
CA TYR A 216 -6.30 -2.71 14.41
C TYR A 216 -6.15 -3.33 15.79
N GLY A 217 -4.94 -3.79 16.09
CA GLY A 217 -4.53 -4.21 17.44
C GLY A 217 -3.82 -3.06 18.13
N LEU A 218 -4.40 -2.61 19.25
CA LEU A 218 -3.90 -1.52 20.07
C LEU A 218 -3.32 -2.10 21.37
N PRO A 219 -2.04 -1.86 21.69
CA PRO A 219 -1.49 -2.27 22.96
C PRO A 219 -2.09 -1.43 24.09
N VAL A 220 -2.65 -2.09 25.11
CA VAL A 220 -3.21 -1.44 26.30
C VAL A 220 -2.67 -2.10 27.58
N PRO A 221 -2.73 -1.44 28.75
CA PRO A 221 -2.30 -2.03 30.02
C PRO A 221 -2.97 -3.37 30.38
N GLY A 222 -2.21 -4.25 31.03
CA GLY A 222 -2.61 -5.62 31.41
C GLY A 222 -3.74 -5.75 32.42
N TYR A 223 -4.03 -4.68 33.16
CA TYR A 223 -5.05 -4.69 34.21
C TYR A 223 -6.48 -4.57 33.66
N PHE A 224 -6.65 -4.28 32.36
CA PHE A 224 -7.98 -4.24 31.76
C PHE A 224 -8.56 -5.64 31.58
N THR A 225 -9.81 -5.79 32.00
CA THR A 225 -10.62 -7.00 31.80
C THR A 225 -11.85 -6.73 30.92
N ASP A 226 -12.24 -5.47 30.76
CA ASP A 226 -13.35 -5.03 29.90
C ASP A 226 -12.79 -4.36 28.62
N PRO A 227 -13.16 -4.86 27.41
CA PRO A 227 -12.77 -4.24 26.15
C PRO A 227 -13.23 -2.79 26.00
N VAL A 228 -14.38 -2.41 26.59
CA VAL A 228 -14.92 -1.04 26.52
C VAL A 228 -14.05 -0.08 27.31
N ASP A 229 -13.63 -0.45 28.53
CA ASP A 229 -12.70 0.33 29.34
C ASP A 229 -11.32 0.44 28.68
N ALA A 230 -10.84 -0.64 28.08
CA ALA A 230 -9.60 -0.64 27.29
C ALA A 230 -9.69 0.33 26.11
N ALA A 231 -10.81 0.32 25.37
CA ALA A 231 -11.04 1.26 24.27
C ALA A 231 -11.09 2.70 24.78
N ALA A 232 -11.84 2.96 25.85
CA ALA A 232 -11.96 4.27 26.47
C ALA A 232 -10.60 4.86 26.86
N TRP A 233 -9.72 4.04 27.44
CA TRP A 233 -8.37 4.43 27.82
C TRP A 233 -7.53 4.95 26.65
N THR A 234 -7.69 4.37 25.44
CA THR A 234 -6.96 4.85 24.24
C THR A 234 -7.32 6.29 23.85
N TYR A 235 -8.48 6.79 24.31
CA TYR A 235 -8.96 8.16 24.11
C TYR A 235 -8.79 9.05 25.36
N GLY A 236 -8.20 8.54 26.44
CA GLY A 236 -8.14 9.26 27.72
C GLY A 236 -9.50 9.41 28.41
N LEU A 237 -10.44 8.51 28.14
CA LEU A 237 -11.80 8.49 28.70
C LEU A 237 -11.99 7.35 29.69
N THR A 238 -13.05 7.45 30.50
CA THR A 238 -13.62 6.32 31.25
C THR A 238 -14.58 5.52 30.38
N GLY A 239 -14.82 4.23 30.68
CA GLY A 239 -15.81 3.41 29.94
C GLY A 239 -17.21 4.04 29.92
N ALA A 240 -17.62 4.68 31.02
CA ALA A 240 -18.89 5.39 31.11
C ALA A 240 -18.98 6.56 30.12
N GLN A 241 -17.91 7.36 29.97
CA GLN A 241 -17.84 8.44 28.98
C GLN A 241 -17.79 7.89 27.55
N TYR A 242 -17.02 6.82 27.35
CA TYR A 242 -16.85 6.20 26.05
C TYR A 242 -18.16 5.62 25.50
N THR A 243 -19.00 5.07 26.38
CA THR A 243 -20.33 4.54 26.03
C THR A 243 -21.29 5.62 25.49
N GLN A 244 -21.02 6.90 25.76
CA GLN A 244 -21.84 8.02 25.29
C GLN A 244 -21.41 8.54 23.90
N LEU A 245 -20.32 8.04 23.32
CA LEU A 245 -19.87 8.45 22.00
C LEU A 245 -20.76 7.86 20.91
N LEU A 246 -21.33 8.73 20.07
CA LEU A 246 -22.22 8.33 18.99
C LEU A 246 -21.49 7.89 17.71
N HIS A 247 -20.26 8.35 17.48
CA HIS A 247 -19.42 7.91 16.36
C HIS A 247 -17.94 8.26 16.57
N ARG A 248 -17.04 7.32 16.23
CA ARG A 248 -15.63 7.60 15.94
C ARG A 248 -15.51 8.24 14.55
N THR A 249 -14.74 9.31 14.41
CA THR A 249 -14.32 9.86 13.11
C THR A 249 -13.39 8.90 12.39
#